data_AF-A0A4P9VS75-F1
#
_entry.id   AF-A0A4P9VS75-F1
#
_cell.length_a   1.000
_cell.length_b   1.000
_cell.length_c   1.000
_cell.angle_alpha   90.00
_cell.angle_beta   90.00
_cell.angle_gamma   90.00
#
_symmetry.space_group_name_H-M   'P 1'
#
loop_
_entity.id
_entity.type
_entity.pdbx_description
1 polymer ?
#
loop_
_entity_poly.entity_id
_entity_poly.type
_entity_poly.pdbx_seq_one_letter_code
_entity_poly.pdbx_strand_id
1 'polypeptide(L)'
;MTGRNKYEPTNLSLFDALNLLTVDGLKSLLCLLPVKKKPIKKGELVELIKQYLQGRQLKELWSQLDNLQQKAISETLYTYGVFKPSQFEAKYRSFPDFDDDGVNWVFSRNKPTLLRLFMFSNSRYDNDATVIPVELQQELRQFVPKPTATILKTQKELMETYSYEERGRIDSIIEVPLTRYDAEKAAIQDVQALLRLTSLGKVAVSNKTFFPSKATTKTITQILRDGDFYNWQNAKDSHASDVGPIKSFAWPLMLQVSKLTELQGSKLTLTKSGQKALTSSPAETLKIIWSRWLKSKLIDEFNRIDKIKGQKGKGKRSMTSVVERRGVIIEALKQCPVNEWVTFDDFSRFI
;
A
#
# COMPACT_ATOMS: atom_id res chain seq x y z
N MET A 1 -19.00 -2.25 17.40
CA MET A 1 -17.82 -3.12 17.59
C MET A 1 -16.65 -2.46 16.85
N THR A 2 -15.87 -1.69 17.59
CA THR A 2 -14.60 -1.13 17.16
C THR A 2 -13.66 -2.28 16.83
N GLY A 3 -13.30 -2.45 15.55
CA GLY A 3 -12.33 -3.45 15.14
C GLY A 3 -11.02 -3.15 15.86
N ARG A 4 -10.61 -4.04 16.78
CA ARG A 4 -9.27 -4.01 17.34
C ARG A 4 -8.30 -4.01 16.17
N ASN A 5 -7.35 -3.08 16.19
CA ASN A 5 -6.30 -3.03 15.19
C ASN A 5 -5.52 -4.34 15.30
N LYS A 6 -5.59 -5.22 14.28
CA LYS A 6 -4.98 -6.57 14.31
C LYS A 6 -3.44 -6.56 14.43
N TYR A 7 -2.84 -5.38 14.56
CA TYR A 7 -1.40 -5.14 14.53
C TYR A 7 -0.89 -4.37 15.76
N GLU A 8 -1.60 -4.41 16.88
CA GLU A 8 -1.07 -3.91 18.16
C GLU A 8 0.09 -4.80 18.67
N PRO A 9 1.02 -4.24 19.48
CA PRO A 9 2.10 -4.99 20.08
C PRO A 9 1.57 -6.23 20.83
N THR A 10 2.18 -7.38 20.59
CA THR A 10 1.69 -8.63 21.16
C THR A 10 2.18 -8.75 22.61
N ASN A 11 1.26 -8.91 23.57
CA ASN A 11 1.57 -9.23 24.98
C ASN A 11 1.37 -10.72 25.33
N LEU A 12 1.31 -11.58 24.31
CA LEU A 12 1.07 -13.02 24.47
C LEU A 12 2.33 -13.70 24.99
N SER A 13 2.22 -14.38 26.12
CA SER A 13 3.30 -15.19 26.65
C SER A 13 3.46 -16.49 25.85
N LEU A 14 4.67 -17.06 25.82
CA LEU A 14 4.93 -18.34 25.16
C LEU A 14 4.09 -19.47 25.79
N PHE A 15 3.89 -19.43 27.11
CA PHE A 15 3.07 -20.40 27.81
C PHE A 15 1.60 -20.31 27.37
N ASP A 16 1.05 -19.11 27.25
CA ASP A 16 -0.33 -18.90 26.79
C ASP A 16 -0.49 -19.32 25.33
N ALA A 17 0.47 -18.95 24.46
CA ALA A 17 0.49 -19.34 23.06
C ALA A 17 0.43 -20.86 22.86
N LEU A 18 1.25 -21.60 23.62
CA LEU A 18 1.23 -23.07 23.59
C LEU A 18 -0.07 -23.64 24.18
N ASN A 19 -0.66 -23.01 25.19
CA ASN A 19 -1.93 -23.45 25.78
C ASN A 19 -3.16 -23.20 24.89
N LEU A 20 -3.07 -22.30 23.91
CA LEU A 20 -4.09 -22.13 22.88
C LEU A 20 -4.18 -23.35 21.97
N LEU A 21 -3.08 -24.07 21.75
CA LEU A 21 -3.03 -25.26 20.89
C LEU A 21 -3.75 -26.47 21.51
N THR A 22 -4.26 -27.35 20.65
CA THR A 22 -4.79 -28.67 21.05
C THR A 22 -3.64 -29.62 21.40
N VAL A 23 -3.95 -30.72 22.11
CA VAL A 23 -2.96 -31.76 22.42
C VAL A 23 -2.31 -32.31 21.15
N ASP A 24 -3.09 -32.50 20.09
CA ASP A 24 -2.56 -32.95 18.81
C ASP A 24 -1.64 -31.91 18.18
N GLY A 25 -2.00 -30.62 18.22
CA GLY A 25 -1.13 -29.54 17.73
C GLY A 25 0.22 -29.50 18.46
N LEU A 26 0.20 -29.67 19.79
CA LEU A 26 1.42 -29.76 20.60
C LEU A 26 2.26 -31.01 20.25
N LYS A 27 1.61 -32.16 20.03
CA LYS A 27 2.30 -33.38 19.56
C LYS A 27 2.93 -33.18 18.19
N SER A 28 2.25 -32.48 17.27
CA SER A 28 2.80 -32.14 15.96
C SER A 28 4.04 -31.26 16.06
N LEU A 29 4.05 -30.26 16.95
CA LEU A 29 5.24 -29.44 17.21
C LEU A 29 6.38 -30.26 17.82
N LEU A 30 6.09 -31.17 18.76
CA LEU A 30 7.10 -32.04 19.35
C LEU A 30 7.75 -32.99 18.36
N CYS A 31 7.07 -33.35 17.27
CA CYS A 31 7.68 -34.14 16.18
C CYS A 31 8.79 -33.38 15.45
N LEU A 32 8.86 -32.06 15.59
CA LEU A 32 9.91 -31.22 15.01
C LEU A 32 11.14 -31.08 15.93
N LEU A 33 11.03 -31.53 17.18
CA LEU A 33 12.10 -31.43 18.18
C LEU A 33 12.82 -32.78 18.33
N PRO A 34 14.14 -32.79 18.58
CA PRO A 34 14.92 -34.02 18.76
C PRO A 34 14.70 -34.64 20.15
N VAL A 35 13.46 -35.06 20.43
CA VAL A 35 13.00 -35.56 21.72
C VAL A 35 12.83 -37.08 21.68
N LYS A 36 13.46 -37.79 22.62
CA LYS A 36 13.36 -39.27 22.73
C LYS A 36 12.11 -39.75 23.46
N LYS A 37 11.60 -39.00 24.45
CA LYS A 37 10.41 -39.34 25.24
C LYS A 37 9.31 -38.31 24.99
N LYS A 38 8.19 -38.74 24.42
CA LYS A 38 7.04 -37.87 24.13
C LYS A 38 6.01 -38.03 25.26
N PRO A 39 5.83 -37.03 26.14
CA PRO A 39 4.83 -37.10 27.20
C PRO A 39 3.41 -37.13 26.60
N ILE A 40 2.41 -37.47 27.43
CA ILE A 40 1.01 -37.58 26.98
C ILE A 40 0.17 -36.41 27.50
N LYS A 41 0.51 -35.88 28.69
CA LYS A 41 -0.27 -34.81 29.34
C LYS A 41 0.04 -33.45 28.73
N LYS A 42 -0.99 -32.63 28.52
CA LYS A 42 -0.87 -31.30 27.91
C LYS A 42 0.17 -30.40 28.58
N GLY A 43 0.17 -30.31 29.91
CA GLY A 43 1.14 -29.47 30.64
C GLY A 43 2.59 -29.91 30.43
N GLU A 44 2.85 -31.23 30.41
CA GLU A 44 4.19 -31.78 30.15
C GLU A 44 4.64 -31.51 28.70
N LEU A 45 3.72 -31.57 27.72
CA LEU A 45 4.01 -31.20 26.33
C LEU A 45 4.42 -29.73 26.23
N VAL A 46 3.68 -28.83 26.88
CA VAL A 46 3.92 -27.38 26.88
C VAL A 46 5.28 -27.05 27.48
N GLU A 47 5.58 -27.56 28.68
CA GLU A 47 6.86 -27.30 29.35
C GLU A 47 8.05 -27.84 28.55
N LEU A 48 7.91 -29.02 27.95
CA LEU A 48 8.98 -29.60 27.15
C LEU A 48 9.28 -28.77 25.89
N ILE A 49 8.24 -28.31 25.17
CA ILE A 49 8.44 -27.43 24.01
C ILE A 49 9.10 -26.12 24.45
N LYS A 50 8.60 -25.52 25.55
CA LYS A 50 9.14 -24.26 26.09
C LYS A 50 10.63 -24.37 26.43
N GLN A 51 11.08 -25.48 27.01
CA GLN A 51 12.50 -25.72 27.32
C GLN A 51 13.39 -25.74 26.07
N TYR A 52 12.89 -26.29 24.95
CA TYR A 52 13.64 -26.31 23.69
C TYR A 52 13.66 -24.95 22.97
N LEU A 53 12.73 -24.05 23.31
CA LEU A 53 12.66 -22.69 22.75
C LEU A 53 13.45 -21.66 23.56
N GLN A 54 14.54 -22.10 24.20
CA GLN A 54 15.42 -21.25 25.01
C GLN A 54 16.89 -21.50 24.67
N GLY A 55 17.74 -20.50 24.90
CA GLY A 55 19.19 -20.65 24.91
C GLY A 55 19.79 -21.25 23.63
N ARG A 56 20.62 -22.29 23.81
CA ARG A 56 21.37 -22.91 22.70
C ARG A 56 20.46 -23.69 21.75
N GLN A 57 19.47 -24.39 22.28
CA GLN A 57 18.52 -25.20 21.52
C GLN A 57 17.72 -24.32 20.55
N LEU A 58 17.31 -23.13 21.00
CA LEU A 58 16.62 -22.17 20.15
C LEU A 58 17.49 -21.71 18.97
N LYS A 59 18.79 -21.44 19.21
CA LYS A 59 19.74 -21.07 18.15
C LYS A 59 19.96 -22.19 17.14
N GLU A 60 20.01 -23.43 17.62
CA GLU A 60 20.12 -24.61 16.75
C GLU A 60 18.86 -24.78 15.88
N LEU A 61 17.67 -24.64 16.46
CA LEU A 61 16.40 -24.67 15.70
C LEU A 61 16.33 -23.53 14.68
N TRP A 62 16.76 -22.33 15.05
CA TRP A 62 16.83 -21.18 14.15
C TRP A 62 17.72 -21.46 12.93
N SER A 63 18.90 -22.06 13.16
CA SER A 63 19.86 -22.35 12.09
C SER A 63 19.36 -23.39 11.07
N GLN A 64 18.35 -24.19 11.45
CA GLN A 64 17.74 -25.21 10.58
C GLN A 64 16.61 -24.65 9.71
N LEU A 65 16.13 -23.45 9.98
CA LEU A 65 15.14 -22.78 9.14
C LEU A 65 15.75 -22.42 7.79
N ASP A 66 14.95 -22.54 6.73
CA ASP A 66 15.35 -22.04 5.43
C ASP A 66 15.45 -20.50 5.41
N ASN A 67 16.02 -19.96 4.32
CA ASN A 67 16.25 -18.52 4.23
C ASN A 67 14.96 -17.68 4.29
N LEU A 68 13.85 -18.18 3.75
CA LEU A 68 12.57 -17.45 3.71
C LEU A 68 11.90 -17.49 5.09
N GLN A 69 11.96 -18.62 5.79
CA GLN A 69 11.50 -18.77 7.17
C GLN A 69 12.29 -17.88 8.14
N GLN A 70 13.62 -17.81 8.00
CA GLN A 70 14.44 -16.88 8.78
C GLN A 70 14.05 -15.42 8.52
N LYS A 71 13.82 -15.05 7.25
CA LYS A 71 13.29 -13.71 6.92
C LYS A 71 11.94 -13.45 7.58
N ALA A 72 11.03 -14.42 7.59
CA ALA A 72 9.69 -14.26 8.16
C ALA A 72 9.74 -13.96 9.67
N ILE A 73 10.59 -14.66 10.41
CA ILE A 73 10.78 -14.40 11.83
C ILE A 73 11.49 -13.06 12.06
N SER A 74 12.51 -12.73 11.26
CA SER A 74 13.18 -11.42 11.34
C SER A 74 12.18 -10.28 11.12
N GLU A 75 11.37 -10.30 10.06
CA GLU A 75 10.34 -9.28 9.82
C GLU A 75 9.32 -9.19 10.97
N THR A 76 8.87 -10.33 11.47
CA THR A 76 7.90 -10.39 12.57
C THR A 76 8.49 -9.80 13.86
N LEU A 77 9.72 -10.18 14.19
CA LEU A 77 10.42 -9.79 15.41
C LEU A 77 10.64 -8.27 15.50
N TYR A 78 10.96 -7.67 14.36
CA TYR A 78 11.23 -6.23 14.24
C TYR A 78 9.97 -5.41 13.88
N THR A 79 8.80 -6.07 13.75
CA THR A 79 7.47 -5.43 13.57
C THR A 79 6.56 -5.71 14.77
N TYR A 80 7.04 -5.38 15.97
CA TYR A 80 6.30 -5.56 17.23
C TYR A 80 5.81 -7.00 17.51
N GLY A 81 6.46 -7.99 16.90
CA GLY A 81 6.12 -9.40 17.07
C GLY A 81 4.90 -9.87 16.27
N VAL A 82 4.36 -9.06 15.35
CA VAL A 82 3.19 -9.43 14.53
C VAL A 82 3.59 -9.65 13.09
N PHE A 83 3.28 -10.83 12.55
CA PHE A 83 3.54 -11.14 11.16
C PHE A 83 2.55 -10.41 10.26
N LYS A 84 3.07 -9.82 9.18
CA LYS A 84 2.27 -9.10 8.20
C LYS A 84 2.39 -9.80 6.84
N PRO A 85 1.52 -10.79 6.56
CA PRO A 85 1.53 -11.59 5.33
C PRO A 85 1.73 -10.77 4.06
N SER A 86 0.88 -9.76 3.85
CA SER A 86 0.90 -8.95 2.62
C SER A 86 2.18 -8.12 2.48
N GLN A 87 2.75 -7.62 3.57
CA GLN A 87 4.02 -6.87 3.53
C GLN A 87 5.20 -7.80 3.23
N PHE A 88 5.18 -9.01 3.82
CA PHE A 88 6.20 -10.01 3.58
C PHE A 88 6.20 -10.46 2.11
N GLU A 89 5.02 -10.82 1.60
CA GLU A 89 4.86 -11.26 0.21
C GLU A 89 5.21 -10.15 -0.79
N ALA A 90 4.81 -8.90 -0.52
CA ALA A 90 5.21 -7.76 -1.34
C ALA A 90 6.74 -7.58 -1.39
N LYS A 91 7.43 -7.77 -0.26
CA LYS A 91 8.88 -7.60 -0.17
C LYS A 91 9.66 -8.74 -0.81
N TYR A 92 9.28 -9.99 -0.55
CA TYR A 92 10.04 -11.17 -0.94
C TYR A 92 9.51 -11.88 -2.18
N ARG A 93 8.32 -11.50 -2.68
CA ARG A 93 7.61 -12.16 -3.79
C ARG A 93 7.38 -13.66 -3.56
N SER A 94 7.31 -14.07 -2.31
CA SER A 94 7.13 -15.45 -1.87
C SER A 94 6.52 -15.45 -0.48
N PHE A 95 5.87 -16.56 -0.13
CA PHE A 95 5.26 -16.77 1.18
C PHE A 95 6.04 -17.88 1.92
N PRO A 96 6.30 -17.77 3.23
CA PRO A 96 7.02 -18.79 3.95
C PRO A 96 6.11 -19.98 4.23
N ASP A 97 6.62 -21.19 4.02
CA ASP A 97 5.85 -22.40 4.26
C ASP A 97 5.72 -22.67 5.76
N PHE A 98 4.48 -22.63 6.24
CA PHE A 98 4.13 -22.98 7.62
C PHE A 98 3.84 -24.47 7.77
N ASP A 99 3.42 -25.13 6.70
CA ASP A 99 3.11 -26.55 6.66
C ASP A 99 3.63 -27.13 5.32
N ASP A 100 4.13 -28.36 5.33
CA ASP A 100 4.66 -29.07 4.17
C ASP A 100 3.50 -29.73 3.41
N ASP A 101 3.29 -29.30 2.16
CA ASP A 101 2.21 -29.73 1.27
C ASP A 101 2.51 -31.08 0.59
N GLY A 102 2.99 -32.05 1.37
CA GLY A 102 3.14 -33.43 0.92
C GLY A 102 1.81 -33.99 0.41
N VAL A 103 1.78 -34.27 -0.89
CA VAL A 103 0.66 -34.79 -1.70
C VAL A 103 -0.28 -35.75 -0.94
N ASN A 104 -1.41 -35.26 -0.41
CA ASN A 104 -2.75 -35.84 -0.61
C ASN A 104 -3.81 -35.09 0.19
N TRP A 105 -4.82 -34.64 -0.55
CA TRP A 105 -6.04 -34.07 -0.01
C TRP A 105 -6.84 -35.13 0.76
N VAL A 106 -7.52 -34.66 1.81
CA VAL A 106 -8.83 -35.08 2.31
C VAL A 106 -8.89 -35.41 3.82
N PHE A 107 -7.87 -35.92 4.53
CA PHE A 107 -8.00 -36.14 6.00
C PHE A 107 -6.72 -36.05 6.88
N SER A 108 -5.63 -35.48 6.40
CA SER A 108 -4.38 -35.38 7.17
C SER A 108 -4.05 -33.91 7.47
N ARG A 109 -3.89 -33.54 8.74
CA ARG A 109 -3.29 -32.24 9.09
C ARG A 109 -1.89 -32.18 8.46
N ASN A 110 -1.65 -31.23 7.55
CA ASN A 110 -0.35 -31.04 6.90
C ASN A 110 0.79 -31.06 7.93
N LYS A 111 1.94 -31.63 7.57
CA LYS A 111 3.08 -31.74 8.48
C LYS A 111 3.62 -30.33 8.74
N PRO A 112 3.64 -29.83 9.98
CA PRO A 112 4.10 -28.47 10.24
C PRO A 112 5.58 -28.33 9.90
N THR A 113 6.00 -27.15 9.43
CA THR A 113 7.42 -26.81 9.28
C THR A 113 7.99 -26.32 10.61
N LEU A 114 9.32 -26.23 10.71
CA LEU A 114 10.01 -25.67 11.88
C LEU A 114 9.54 -24.25 12.24
N LEU A 115 9.05 -23.47 11.26
CA LEU A 115 8.53 -22.12 11.46
C LEU A 115 7.39 -22.07 12.50
N ARG A 116 6.57 -23.13 12.58
CA ARG A 116 5.46 -23.25 13.54
C ARG A 116 5.90 -23.31 15.01
N LEU A 117 7.18 -23.55 15.29
CA LEU A 117 7.75 -23.47 16.64
C LEU A 117 8.01 -22.02 17.09
N PHE A 118 8.09 -21.07 16.14
CA PHE A 118 8.44 -19.68 16.42
C PHE A 118 7.23 -18.75 16.36
N MET A 119 6.23 -19.11 15.56
CA MET A 119 5.12 -18.24 15.20
C MET A 119 3.78 -18.90 15.52
N PHE A 120 2.96 -18.23 16.32
CA PHE A 120 1.75 -18.78 16.91
C PHE A 120 0.53 -17.91 16.57
N SER A 121 -0.66 -18.50 16.55
CA SER A 121 -1.89 -17.71 16.50
C SER A 121 -2.13 -17.02 17.84
N ASN A 122 -2.54 -15.75 17.82
CA ASN A 122 -2.86 -15.02 19.05
C ASN A 122 -4.24 -15.36 19.64
N SER A 123 -5.04 -16.22 19.00
CA SER A 123 -6.25 -16.82 19.57
C SER A 123 -6.60 -18.15 18.88
N ARG A 124 -7.62 -18.84 19.40
CA ARG A 124 -8.06 -20.17 18.93
C ARG A 124 -8.84 -20.18 17.62
N TYR A 125 -9.21 -19.03 17.08
CA TYR A 125 -10.09 -18.91 15.91
C TYR A 125 -9.33 -18.45 14.65
N ASP A 126 -9.81 -18.83 13.47
CA ASP A 126 -9.10 -18.71 12.17
C ASP A 126 -8.80 -17.29 11.68
N ASN A 127 -9.18 -16.24 12.40
CA ASN A 127 -9.13 -14.86 11.90
C ASN A 127 -8.09 -13.97 12.60
N ASP A 128 -7.14 -14.61 13.25
CA ASP A 128 -6.28 -14.05 14.27
C ASP A 128 -4.83 -13.85 13.78
N ALA A 129 -4.11 -12.93 14.43
CA ALA A 129 -2.78 -12.54 13.98
C ALA A 129 -1.76 -13.63 14.32
N THR A 130 -0.85 -13.92 13.39
CA THR A 130 0.32 -14.75 13.66
C THR A 130 1.39 -13.90 14.34
N VAL A 131 1.89 -14.37 15.49
CA VAL A 131 2.74 -13.58 16.38
C VAL A 131 3.91 -14.40 16.92
N ILE A 132 5.00 -13.71 17.27
CA ILE A 132 6.07 -14.28 18.10
C ILE A 132 5.77 -13.88 19.56
N PRO A 133 5.63 -14.84 20.50
CA PRO A 133 5.39 -14.56 21.91
C PRO A 133 6.49 -13.71 22.55
N VAL A 134 6.16 -12.93 23.58
CA VAL A 134 7.04 -11.89 24.15
C VAL A 134 8.38 -12.45 24.64
N GLU A 135 8.38 -13.55 25.38
CA GLU A 135 9.61 -14.17 25.89
C GLU A 135 10.49 -14.66 24.73
N LEU A 136 9.86 -15.23 23.69
CA LEU A 136 10.57 -15.70 22.51
C LEU A 136 11.16 -14.52 21.70
N GLN A 137 10.47 -13.38 21.64
CA GLN A 137 11.03 -12.17 21.03
C GLN A 137 12.32 -11.71 21.76
N GLN A 138 12.34 -11.77 23.10
CA GLN A 138 13.51 -11.36 23.89
C GLN A 138 14.73 -12.25 23.60
N GLU A 139 14.52 -13.56 23.55
CA GLU A 139 15.58 -14.53 23.24
C GLU A 139 16.08 -14.38 21.80
N LEU A 140 15.17 -14.32 20.82
CA LEU A 140 15.52 -14.22 19.40
C LEU A 140 16.29 -12.93 19.09
N ARG A 141 15.98 -11.80 19.73
CA ARG A 141 16.69 -10.52 19.51
C ARG A 141 18.18 -10.58 19.81
N GLN A 142 18.64 -11.56 20.60
CA GLN A 142 20.06 -11.70 20.94
C GLN A 142 20.91 -12.19 19.76
N PHE A 143 20.30 -12.80 18.72
CA PHE A 143 21.06 -13.40 17.62
C PHE A 143 20.38 -13.33 16.25
N VAL A 144 19.08 -13.02 16.17
CA VAL A 144 18.36 -12.85 14.90
C VAL A 144 18.69 -11.47 14.31
N PRO A 145 19.25 -11.42 13.09
CA PRO A 145 19.62 -10.15 12.47
C PRO A 145 18.37 -9.32 12.15
N LYS A 146 18.55 -8.00 12.17
CA LYS A 146 17.53 -7.03 11.72
C LYS A 146 17.23 -7.26 10.24
N PRO A 147 15.96 -7.22 9.80
CA PRO A 147 15.63 -7.40 8.40
C PRO A 147 16.23 -6.25 7.58
N THR A 148 16.73 -6.58 6.38
CA THR A 148 17.23 -5.59 5.43
C THR A 148 16.13 -4.58 5.14
N ALA A 149 16.44 -3.27 5.16
CA ALA A 149 15.46 -2.26 4.78
C ALA A 149 14.93 -2.52 3.36
N THR A 150 13.63 -2.33 3.15
CA THR A 150 13.06 -2.39 1.80
C THR A 150 13.62 -1.21 1.01
N ILE A 151 14.25 -1.49 -0.14
CA ILE A 151 14.78 -0.48 -1.04
C ILE A 151 13.91 -0.47 -2.29
N LEU A 152 13.47 0.71 -2.71
CA LEU A 152 12.74 0.85 -3.94
C LEU A 152 13.64 0.47 -5.11
N LYS A 153 13.19 -0.46 -5.96
CA LYS A 153 13.94 -0.86 -7.14
C LYS A 153 13.80 0.21 -8.22
N THR A 154 14.93 0.53 -8.86
CA THR A 154 15.02 1.63 -9.81
C THR A 154 15.73 1.19 -11.10
N GLN A 155 15.54 1.95 -12.16
CA GLN A 155 16.13 1.74 -13.48
C GLN A 155 16.65 3.08 -14.00
N LYS A 156 17.87 3.13 -14.55
CA LYS A 156 18.42 4.37 -15.09
C LYS A 156 17.82 4.74 -16.44
N GLU A 157 17.51 3.73 -17.25
CA GLU A 157 17.03 3.91 -18.62
C GLU A 157 15.57 3.49 -18.71
N LEU A 158 14.81 4.23 -19.51
CA LEU A 158 13.41 3.92 -19.79
C LEU A 158 13.38 2.80 -20.85
N MET A 159 12.62 1.76 -20.58
CA MET A 159 12.35 0.71 -21.57
C MET A 159 11.58 1.31 -22.77
N GLU A 160 11.80 0.80 -23.97
CA GLU A 160 11.06 1.27 -25.16
C GLU A 160 9.64 0.70 -25.20
N THR A 161 9.48 -0.52 -24.72
CA THR A 161 8.22 -1.26 -24.69
C THR A 161 7.93 -1.80 -23.30
N TYR A 162 6.66 -2.08 -23.05
CA TYR A 162 6.19 -2.80 -21.87
C TYR A 162 5.41 -4.03 -22.31
N SER A 163 5.77 -5.18 -21.76
CA SER A 163 5.18 -6.46 -22.10
C SER A 163 4.22 -6.90 -20.99
N TYR A 164 3.00 -7.28 -21.34
CA TYR A 164 2.02 -7.80 -20.38
C TYR A 164 1.22 -8.98 -20.98
N GLU A 165 0.78 -9.87 -20.11
CA GLU A 165 -0.09 -10.99 -20.49
C GLU A 165 -1.53 -10.50 -20.69
N GLU A 166 -2.11 -10.82 -21.85
CA GLU A 166 -3.51 -10.49 -22.10
C GLU A 166 -4.43 -11.35 -21.22
N ARG A 167 -5.25 -10.68 -20.40
CA ARG A 167 -6.14 -11.37 -19.47
C ARG A 167 -7.15 -12.24 -20.23
N GLY A 168 -7.07 -13.55 -20.06
CA GLY A 168 -8.01 -14.52 -20.65
C GLY A 168 -7.49 -15.25 -21.88
N ARG A 169 -6.22 -15.04 -22.26
CA ARG A 169 -5.53 -15.84 -23.28
C ARG A 169 -4.22 -16.38 -22.70
N ILE A 170 -4.08 -17.71 -22.74
CA ILE A 170 -2.85 -18.39 -22.34
C ILE A 170 -1.80 -18.11 -23.44
N ASP A 171 -0.59 -17.73 -23.04
CA ASP A 171 0.58 -17.49 -23.91
C ASP A 171 0.52 -16.31 -24.89
N SER A 172 -0.32 -15.29 -24.66
CA SER A 172 -0.25 -14.04 -25.43
C SER A 172 0.39 -12.91 -24.61
N ILE A 173 1.69 -12.69 -24.84
CA ILE A 173 2.40 -11.49 -24.40
C ILE A 173 2.17 -10.40 -25.43
N ILE A 174 1.60 -9.27 -25.00
CA ILE A 174 1.44 -8.07 -25.82
C ILE A 174 2.54 -7.09 -25.44
N GLU A 175 3.29 -6.62 -26.43
CA GLU A 175 4.23 -5.52 -26.28
C GLU A 175 3.58 -4.21 -26.72
N VAL A 176 3.59 -3.22 -25.85
CA VAL A 176 3.10 -1.87 -26.14
C VAL A 176 4.22 -0.85 -26.01
N PRO A 177 4.34 0.12 -26.94
CA PRO A 177 5.33 1.17 -26.82
C PRO A 177 5.02 2.07 -25.63
N LEU A 178 6.07 2.43 -24.89
CA LEU A 178 5.93 3.34 -23.74
C LEU A 178 5.86 4.79 -24.21
N THR A 179 4.87 5.53 -23.70
CA THR A 179 4.76 6.98 -23.91
C THR A 179 5.28 7.71 -22.69
N ARG A 180 6.30 8.54 -22.89
CA ARG A 180 6.90 9.36 -21.84
C ARG A 180 6.14 10.67 -21.65
N TYR A 181 5.81 11.00 -20.40
CA TYR A 181 5.17 12.27 -20.02
C TYR A 181 6.02 13.03 -18.99
N ASP A 182 6.60 14.16 -19.42
CA ASP A 182 7.39 15.04 -18.55
C ASP A 182 6.47 16.00 -17.75
N ALA A 183 5.72 15.46 -16.80
CA ALA A 183 4.68 16.19 -16.06
C ALA A 183 5.20 17.43 -15.31
N GLU A 184 6.46 17.42 -14.86
CA GLU A 184 7.11 18.58 -14.21
C GLU A 184 7.21 19.79 -15.15
N LYS A 185 7.58 19.56 -16.42
CA LYS A 185 7.73 20.60 -17.45
C LYS A 185 6.37 21.08 -17.92
N ALA A 186 5.41 20.16 -18.01
CA ALA A 186 4.02 20.48 -18.32
C ALA A 186 3.40 21.36 -17.24
N ALA A 187 3.55 21.00 -15.96
CA ALA A 187 2.92 21.70 -14.85
C ALA A 187 3.32 23.18 -14.76
N ILE A 188 4.58 23.51 -15.08
CA ILE A 188 5.10 24.90 -15.11
C ILE A 188 4.34 25.76 -16.12
N GLN A 189 4.02 25.21 -17.29
CA GLN A 189 3.26 25.93 -18.33
C GLN A 189 1.76 25.89 -18.05
N ASP A 190 1.25 24.72 -17.67
CA ASP A 190 -0.17 24.48 -17.40
C ASP A 190 -0.68 25.44 -16.31
N VAL A 191 0.05 25.61 -15.19
CA VAL A 191 -0.41 26.50 -14.11
C VAL A 191 -0.58 27.95 -14.58
N GLN A 192 0.33 28.44 -15.42
CA GLN A 192 0.26 29.80 -15.97
C GLN A 192 -0.88 29.95 -16.98
N ALA A 193 -1.06 28.95 -17.87
CA ALA A 193 -2.16 28.92 -18.82
C ALA A 193 -3.53 28.93 -18.10
N LEU A 194 -3.66 28.16 -17.02
CA LEU A 194 -4.88 28.07 -16.21
C LEU A 194 -5.18 29.36 -15.43
N LEU A 195 -4.17 30.01 -14.87
CA LEU A 195 -4.34 31.31 -14.21
C LEU A 195 -4.83 32.38 -15.20
N ARG A 196 -4.26 32.44 -16.41
CA ARG A 196 -4.71 33.35 -17.48
C ARG A 196 -6.11 33.01 -17.98
N LEU A 197 -6.43 31.72 -18.15
CA LEU A 197 -7.77 31.30 -18.55
C LEU A 197 -8.83 31.74 -17.51
N THR A 198 -8.45 31.71 -16.23
CA THR A 198 -9.30 32.15 -15.13
C THR A 198 -9.41 33.67 -15.07
N SER A 199 -8.33 34.43 -15.31
CA SER A 199 -8.42 35.90 -15.38
C SER A 199 -9.33 36.37 -16.52
N LEU A 200 -9.47 35.58 -17.59
CA LEU A 200 -10.40 35.82 -18.69
C LEU A 200 -11.85 35.38 -18.39
N GLY A 201 -12.13 34.83 -17.20
CA GLY A 201 -13.48 34.38 -16.82
C GLY A 201 -14.00 33.19 -17.63
N LYS A 202 -13.10 32.37 -18.18
CA LYS A 202 -13.43 31.20 -19.03
C LYS A 202 -13.51 29.87 -18.25
N VAL A 203 -13.25 29.89 -16.95
CA VAL A 203 -13.32 28.70 -16.09
C VAL A 203 -14.64 28.71 -15.30
N ALA A 204 -15.55 27.81 -15.65
CA ALA A 204 -16.85 27.67 -15.00
C ALA A 204 -16.91 26.41 -14.16
N VAL A 205 -17.46 26.53 -12.95
CA VAL A 205 -17.61 25.43 -11.99
C VAL A 205 -19.02 25.39 -11.40
N SER A 206 -19.41 24.23 -10.88
CA SER A 206 -20.67 24.09 -10.15
C SER A 206 -20.62 24.77 -8.79
N ASN A 207 -21.69 25.47 -8.41
CA ASN A 207 -21.82 26.08 -7.09
C ASN A 207 -21.95 25.05 -5.95
N LYS A 208 -22.34 23.80 -6.28
CA LYS A 208 -22.58 22.75 -5.28
C LYS A 208 -21.37 21.86 -5.08
N THR A 209 -20.72 21.45 -6.17
CA THR A 209 -19.60 20.50 -6.12
C THR A 209 -18.24 21.15 -6.37
N PHE A 210 -18.22 22.42 -6.82
CA PHE A 210 -17.01 23.11 -7.26
C PHE A 210 -16.30 22.44 -8.45
N PHE A 211 -16.96 21.46 -9.08
CA PHE A 211 -16.42 20.71 -10.22
C PHE A 211 -16.54 21.53 -11.50
N PRO A 212 -15.52 21.45 -12.39
CA PRO A 212 -15.60 22.11 -13.68
C PRO A 212 -16.70 21.50 -14.56
N SER A 213 -17.32 22.33 -15.38
CA SER A 213 -18.27 21.87 -16.39
C SER A 213 -17.56 21.06 -17.49
N LYS A 214 -18.31 20.23 -18.24
CA LYS A 214 -17.76 19.50 -19.39
C LYS A 214 -17.14 20.45 -20.43
N ALA A 215 -17.79 21.59 -20.71
CA ALA A 215 -17.26 22.62 -21.60
C ALA A 215 -15.92 23.17 -21.09
N THR A 216 -15.84 23.52 -19.79
CA THR A 216 -14.61 23.99 -19.15
C THR A 216 -13.50 22.94 -19.22
N THR A 217 -13.79 21.66 -18.96
CA THR A 217 -12.77 20.60 -19.08
C THR A 217 -12.23 20.50 -20.51
N LYS A 218 -13.08 20.57 -21.54
CA LYS A 218 -12.63 20.56 -22.95
C LYS A 218 -11.75 21.77 -23.28
N THR A 219 -12.14 22.97 -22.86
CA THR A 219 -11.33 24.18 -23.06
C THR A 219 -9.98 24.06 -22.38
N ILE A 220 -9.95 23.50 -21.17
CA ILE A 220 -8.69 23.29 -20.44
C ILE A 220 -7.82 22.26 -21.19
N THR A 221 -8.37 21.12 -21.61
CA THR A 221 -7.60 20.10 -22.35
C THR A 221 -6.86 20.68 -23.55
N GLN A 222 -7.47 21.63 -24.26
CA GLN A 222 -6.89 22.28 -25.44
C GLN A 222 -5.71 23.23 -25.13
N ILE A 223 -5.60 23.73 -23.89
CA ILE A 223 -4.53 24.66 -23.50
C ILE A 223 -3.42 24.00 -22.67
N LEU A 224 -3.62 22.76 -22.21
CA LEU A 224 -2.59 22.00 -21.50
C LEU A 224 -1.47 21.65 -22.49
N ARG A 225 -0.22 21.81 -22.06
CA ARG A 225 0.97 21.61 -22.91
C ARG A 225 0.94 20.28 -23.67
N ASP A 226 0.68 19.19 -22.93
CA ASP A 226 0.67 17.83 -23.45
C ASP A 226 -0.75 17.23 -23.44
N GLY A 227 -1.78 18.08 -23.33
CA GLY A 227 -3.16 17.64 -23.19
C GLY A 227 -3.46 16.91 -21.87
N ASP A 228 -4.37 15.93 -21.95
CA ASP A 228 -4.79 15.06 -20.86
C ASP A 228 -4.54 13.59 -21.21
N PHE A 229 -4.15 12.79 -20.22
CA PHE A 229 -3.83 11.37 -20.44
C PHE A 229 -5.08 10.55 -20.80
N TYR A 230 -6.20 10.87 -20.15
CA TYR A 230 -7.50 10.27 -20.48
C TYR A 230 -8.30 11.26 -21.31
N ASN A 231 -8.56 10.94 -22.57
CA ASN A 231 -9.41 11.75 -23.44
C ASN A 231 -10.86 11.25 -23.39
N TRP A 232 -11.79 12.06 -23.91
CA TRP A 232 -13.21 11.68 -24.04
C TRP A 232 -13.50 10.66 -25.15
N GLN A 233 -12.49 10.30 -25.96
CA GLN A 233 -12.65 9.44 -27.14
C GLN A 233 -12.45 7.95 -26.81
N ASN A 234 -11.57 7.65 -25.85
CA ASN A 234 -11.24 6.27 -25.41
C ASN A 234 -12.40 5.52 -24.72
N ALA A 235 -13.54 6.19 -24.49
CA ALA A 235 -14.71 5.61 -23.84
C ALA A 235 -15.63 4.82 -24.78
N LYS A 236 -15.44 4.89 -26.11
CA LYS A 236 -16.31 4.18 -27.07
C LYS A 236 -15.94 2.72 -27.31
N ASP A 237 -14.67 2.35 -27.14
CA ASP A 237 -14.15 1.07 -27.62
C ASP A 237 -13.85 0.06 -26.51
N SER A 238 -14.23 0.32 -25.25
CA SER A 238 -14.02 -0.67 -24.19
C SER A 238 -15.12 -0.63 -23.13
N HIS A 239 -15.35 -1.77 -22.49
CA HIS A 239 -16.18 -1.89 -21.28
C HIS A 239 -15.65 -1.09 -20.07
N ALA A 240 -14.64 -0.21 -20.26
CA ALA A 240 -14.15 0.71 -19.27
C ALA A 240 -15.12 1.88 -19.09
N SER A 241 -15.50 2.16 -17.85
CA SER A 241 -16.22 3.38 -17.49
C SER A 241 -15.48 4.62 -18.00
N ASP A 242 -16.20 5.60 -18.54
CA ASP A 242 -15.67 6.90 -19.00
C ASP A 242 -15.02 7.65 -17.81
N VAL A 243 -13.73 7.42 -17.58
CA VAL A 243 -12.92 8.11 -16.55
C VAL A 243 -12.87 9.62 -16.84
N GLY A 244 -12.96 9.99 -18.13
CA GLY A 244 -12.81 11.34 -18.63
C GLY A 244 -11.44 11.96 -18.33
N PRO A 245 -11.22 13.22 -18.74
CA PRO A 245 -9.97 13.94 -18.49
C PRO A 245 -9.66 14.04 -17.00
N ILE A 246 -8.41 13.76 -16.62
CA ILE A 246 -7.94 13.83 -15.24
C ILE A 246 -7.36 15.20 -14.93
N LYS A 247 -6.37 15.66 -15.69
CA LYS A 247 -5.69 16.95 -15.47
C LYS A 247 -6.68 18.11 -15.60
N SER A 248 -7.48 18.08 -16.66
CA SER A 248 -8.42 19.15 -17.01
C SER A 248 -9.55 19.27 -15.99
N PHE A 249 -9.92 18.16 -15.36
CA PHE A 249 -10.86 18.16 -14.24
C PHE A 249 -10.20 18.65 -12.93
N ALA A 250 -8.97 18.22 -12.66
CA ALA A 250 -8.27 18.51 -11.41
C ALA A 250 -7.77 19.96 -11.30
N TRP A 251 -7.34 20.60 -12.39
CA TRP A 251 -6.73 21.93 -12.34
C TRP A 251 -7.60 23.02 -11.71
N PRO A 252 -8.88 23.21 -12.12
CA PRO A 252 -9.77 24.21 -11.50
C PRO A 252 -9.96 23.96 -10.00
N LEU A 253 -9.99 22.68 -9.61
CA LEU A 253 -10.11 22.25 -8.24
C LEU A 253 -8.84 22.58 -7.43
N MET A 254 -7.65 22.36 -7.99
CA MET A 254 -6.38 22.72 -7.37
C MET A 254 -6.23 24.23 -7.16
N LEU A 255 -6.68 25.06 -8.11
CA LEU A 255 -6.69 26.52 -7.98
C LEU A 255 -7.61 27.00 -6.85
N GLN A 256 -8.80 26.38 -6.71
CA GLN A 256 -9.74 26.68 -5.63
C GLN A 256 -9.18 26.27 -4.27
N VAL A 257 -8.65 25.04 -4.17
CA VAL A 257 -8.04 24.53 -2.92
C VAL A 257 -6.88 25.40 -2.46
N SER A 258 -6.11 25.91 -3.41
CA SER A 258 -4.99 26.79 -3.13
C SER A 258 -5.40 28.23 -2.87
N LYS A 259 -6.69 28.59 -2.85
CA LYS A 259 -7.20 29.96 -2.65
C LYS A 259 -6.62 30.98 -3.63
N LEU A 260 -6.15 30.53 -4.80
CA LEU A 260 -5.75 31.41 -5.90
C LEU A 260 -6.99 31.92 -6.64
N THR A 261 -8.08 31.18 -6.53
CA THR A 261 -9.37 31.55 -7.12
C THR A 261 -10.47 31.58 -6.08
N GLU A 262 -11.51 32.35 -6.39
CA GLU A 262 -12.78 32.37 -5.67
C GLU A 262 -13.93 32.23 -6.65
N LEU A 263 -15.08 31.81 -6.15
CA LEU A 263 -16.28 31.62 -6.96
C LEU A 263 -17.07 32.93 -7.02
N GLN A 264 -17.31 33.43 -8.23
CA GLN A 264 -18.22 34.53 -8.50
C GLN A 264 -19.35 34.03 -9.41
N GLY A 265 -20.53 33.80 -8.82
CA GLY A 265 -21.63 33.12 -9.50
C GLY A 265 -21.25 31.68 -9.83
N SER A 266 -21.18 31.34 -11.12
CA SER A 266 -20.78 30.01 -11.62
C SER A 266 -19.38 29.99 -12.26
N LYS A 267 -18.60 31.06 -12.07
CA LYS A 267 -17.27 31.23 -12.68
C LYS A 267 -16.21 31.45 -11.62
N LEU A 268 -15.01 30.95 -11.89
CA LEU A 268 -13.85 31.25 -11.07
C LEU A 268 -13.26 32.59 -11.49
N THR A 269 -12.88 33.38 -10.48
CA THR A 269 -12.12 34.62 -10.64
C THR A 269 -10.86 34.56 -9.78
N LEU A 270 -9.83 35.33 -10.16
CA LEU A 270 -8.57 35.35 -9.42
C LEU A 270 -8.71 36.20 -8.15
N THR A 271 -8.31 35.64 -7.02
CA THR A 271 -8.11 36.41 -5.77
C THR A 271 -6.90 37.33 -5.91
N LYS A 272 -6.64 38.21 -4.93
CA LYS A 272 -5.38 38.99 -4.87
C LYS A 272 -4.14 38.10 -4.96
N SER A 273 -4.17 36.92 -4.32
CA SER A 273 -3.08 35.94 -4.39
C SER A 273 -2.97 35.31 -5.78
N GLY A 274 -4.09 35.03 -6.44
CA GLY A 274 -4.11 34.50 -7.81
C GLY A 274 -3.59 35.51 -8.84
N GLN A 275 -3.94 36.79 -8.68
CA GLN A 275 -3.42 37.87 -9.52
C GLN A 275 -1.91 38.00 -9.37
N LYS A 276 -1.38 37.95 -8.13
CA LYS A 276 0.07 37.91 -7.89
C LYS A 276 0.75 36.68 -8.52
N ALA A 277 0.07 35.53 -8.55
CA ALA A 277 0.62 34.29 -9.11
C ALA A 277 0.86 34.37 -10.64
N LEU A 278 0.18 35.27 -11.37
CA LEU A 278 0.41 35.49 -12.80
C LEU A 278 1.82 36.01 -13.12
N THR A 279 2.44 36.72 -12.18
CA THR A 279 3.79 37.29 -12.33
C THR A 279 4.83 36.62 -11.44
N SER A 280 4.39 35.72 -10.54
CA SER A 280 5.28 34.96 -9.65
C SER A 280 5.90 33.77 -10.37
N SER A 281 6.96 33.20 -9.79
CA SER A 281 7.54 31.95 -10.29
C SER A 281 6.47 30.84 -10.34
N PRO A 282 6.33 30.13 -11.48
CA PRO A 282 5.42 28.99 -11.56
C PRO A 282 5.75 27.90 -10.53
N ALA A 283 7.05 27.68 -10.23
CA ALA A 283 7.49 26.69 -9.25
C ALA A 283 7.02 27.03 -7.83
N GLU A 284 7.10 28.31 -7.43
CA GLU A 284 6.58 28.77 -6.14
C GLU A 284 5.06 28.61 -6.06
N THR A 285 4.36 28.94 -7.15
CA THR A 285 2.91 28.78 -7.25
C THR A 285 2.51 27.32 -7.11
N LEU A 286 3.20 26.39 -7.79
CA LEU A 286 2.99 24.95 -7.68
C LEU A 286 3.25 24.45 -6.26
N LYS A 287 4.31 24.93 -5.60
CA LYS A 287 4.60 24.59 -4.19
C LYS A 287 3.47 25.03 -3.25
N ILE A 288 2.92 26.22 -3.47
CA ILE A 288 1.75 26.71 -2.70
C ILE A 288 0.54 25.82 -2.96
N ILE A 289 0.24 25.50 -4.22
CA ILE A 289 -0.87 24.63 -4.60
C ILE A 289 -0.74 23.27 -3.91
N TRP A 290 0.43 22.63 -4.06
CA TRP A 290 0.73 21.34 -3.46
C TRP A 290 0.53 21.38 -1.94
N SER A 291 1.17 22.32 -1.24
CA SER A 291 1.11 22.43 0.23
C SER A 291 -0.32 22.63 0.77
N ARG A 292 -1.17 23.36 0.03
CA ARG A 292 -2.59 23.57 0.41
C ARG A 292 -3.44 22.34 0.09
N TRP A 293 -3.19 21.67 -1.04
CA TRP A 293 -3.85 20.42 -1.38
C TRP A 293 -3.62 19.34 -0.32
N LEU A 294 -2.41 19.21 0.21
CA LEU A 294 -2.11 18.23 1.27
C LEU A 294 -3.04 18.32 2.48
N LYS A 295 -3.44 19.54 2.84
CA LYS A 295 -4.22 19.82 4.06
C LYS A 295 -5.72 19.96 3.77
N SER A 296 -6.11 20.00 2.50
CA SER A 296 -7.47 20.32 2.08
C SER A 296 -8.41 19.12 2.20
N LYS A 297 -9.62 19.37 2.70
CA LYS A 297 -10.72 18.40 2.68
C LYS A 297 -11.76 18.70 1.59
N LEU A 298 -11.52 19.73 0.77
CA LEU A 298 -12.45 20.16 -0.27
C LEU A 298 -12.63 19.09 -1.35
N ILE A 299 -11.58 18.29 -1.59
CA ILE A 299 -11.56 17.24 -2.60
C ILE A 299 -11.12 15.96 -1.92
N ASP A 300 -11.82 14.88 -2.22
CA ASP A 300 -11.37 13.50 -2.01
C ASP A 300 -11.26 12.86 -3.41
N GLU A 301 -10.09 12.34 -3.75
CA GLU A 301 -9.80 11.70 -5.04
C GLU A 301 -10.74 10.53 -5.31
N PHE A 302 -11.21 9.84 -4.25
CA PHE A 302 -12.13 8.71 -4.38
C PHE A 302 -13.53 9.11 -4.86
N ASN A 303 -13.92 10.39 -4.70
CA ASN A 303 -15.23 10.87 -5.16
C ASN A 303 -15.40 10.77 -6.69
N ARG A 304 -14.33 10.59 -7.45
CA ARG A 304 -14.38 10.35 -8.91
C ARG A 304 -14.55 8.87 -9.29
N ILE A 305 -14.39 7.95 -8.33
CA ILE A 305 -14.38 6.52 -8.59
C ILE A 305 -15.71 5.93 -8.13
N ASP A 306 -16.69 5.88 -9.04
CA ASP A 306 -18.04 5.40 -8.74
C ASP A 306 -18.10 3.91 -8.37
N LYS A 307 -17.04 3.15 -8.67
CA LYS A 307 -16.90 1.74 -8.28
C LYS A 307 -16.68 1.58 -6.77
N ILE A 308 -16.13 2.59 -6.09
CA ILE A 308 -16.03 2.58 -4.62
C ILE A 308 -17.39 2.97 -4.05
N LYS A 309 -18.17 1.98 -3.61
CA LYS A 309 -19.52 2.20 -3.06
C LYS A 309 -19.49 2.60 -1.59
N GLY A 310 -20.54 3.28 -1.14
CA GLY A 310 -20.72 3.61 0.28
C GLY A 310 -19.88 4.78 0.81
N GLN A 311 -19.17 5.52 -0.05
CA GLN A 311 -18.32 6.67 0.32
C GLN A 311 -19.05 7.76 1.13
N LYS A 312 -20.36 7.94 0.88
CA LYS A 312 -21.22 8.91 1.57
C LYS A 312 -22.13 8.28 2.64
N GLY A 313 -22.09 6.96 2.80
CA GLY A 313 -22.96 6.19 3.69
C GLY A 313 -22.19 5.53 4.84
N LYS A 314 -22.65 4.35 5.29
CA LYS A 314 -22.00 3.59 6.36
C LYS A 314 -20.54 3.21 6.03
N GLY A 315 -20.24 2.99 4.76
CA GLY A 315 -18.89 2.65 4.26
C GLY A 315 -17.83 3.72 4.49
N LYS A 316 -18.24 4.99 4.68
CA LYS A 316 -17.32 6.09 5.03
C LYS A 316 -16.48 5.80 6.28
N ARG A 317 -17.03 5.05 7.24
CA ARG A 317 -16.34 4.67 8.49
C ARG A 317 -15.15 3.74 8.25
N SER A 318 -15.13 3.03 7.13
CA SER A 318 -14.03 2.15 6.72
C SER A 318 -13.01 2.86 5.83
N MET A 319 -13.24 4.12 5.48
CA MET A 319 -12.29 4.94 4.72
C MET A 319 -11.36 5.67 5.68
N THR A 320 -10.07 5.63 5.36
CA THR A 320 -9.06 6.46 6.01
C THR A 320 -9.38 7.96 5.82
N SER A 321 -8.74 8.86 6.57
CA SER A 321 -8.93 10.28 6.28
C SER A 321 -8.16 10.70 5.02
N VAL A 322 -8.69 11.66 4.26
CA VAL A 322 -8.05 12.17 3.04
C VAL A 322 -6.64 12.69 3.32
N VAL A 323 -6.48 13.43 4.42
CA VAL A 323 -5.21 14.07 4.79
C VAL A 323 -4.18 13.01 5.21
N GLU A 324 -4.56 12.01 6.00
CA GLU A 324 -3.66 10.92 6.39
C GLU A 324 -3.23 10.09 5.19
N ARG A 325 -4.15 9.73 4.28
CA ARG A 325 -3.82 9.01 3.04
C ARG A 325 -2.77 9.75 2.22
N ARG A 326 -3.00 11.05 1.99
CA ARG A 326 -2.04 11.88 1.25
C ARG A 326 -0.68 11.86 1.94
N GLY A 327 -0.65 12.01 3.27
CA GLY A 327 0.58 11.94 4.07
C GLY A 327 1.39 10.67 3.79
N VAL A 328 0.76 9.49 3.89
CA VAL A 328 1.43 8.21 3.63
C VAL A 328 1.98 8.13 2.20
N ILE A 329 1.17 8.51 1.20
CA ILE A 329 1.58 8.50 -0.21
C ILE A 329 2.79 9.44 -0.44
N ILE A 330 2.83 10.59 0.23
CA ILE A 330 3.92 11.56 0.07
C ILE A 330 5.21 11.07 0.70
N GLU A 331 5.13 10.47 1.89
CA GLU A 331 6.32 9.88 2.50
C GLU A 331 6.90 8.75 1.63
N ALA A 332 6.05 8.02 0.90
CA ALA A 332 6.52 7.08 -0.10
C ALA A 332 7.12 7.78 -1.34
N LEU A 333 6.44 8.79 -1.91
CA LEU A 333 6.93 9.52 -3.09
C LEU A 333 8.26 10.26 -2.82
N LYS A 334 8.50 10.73 -1.59
CA LYS A 334 9.78 11.33 -1.18
C LYS A 334 10.96 10.35 -1.22
N GLN A 335 10.69 9.05 -1.16
CA GLN A 335 11.70 8.01 -1.24
C GLN A 335 11.98 7.58 -2.69
N CYS A 336 11.20 8.08 -3.66
CA CYS A 336 11.53 7.87 -5.06
C CYS A 336 12.82 8.63 -5.42
N PRO A 337 13.76 7.98 -6.12
CA PRO A 337 14.95 8.67 -6.62
C PRO A 337 14.58 9.74 -7.65
N VAL A 338 15.42 10.76 -7.77
CA VAL A 338 15.34 11.75 -8.84
C VAL A 338 16.16 11.26 -10.02
N ASN A 339 15.66 11.44 -11.26
CA ASN A 339 16.30 11.02 -12.51
C ASN A 339 16.47 9.51 -12.70
N GLU A 340 15.66 8.70 -12.00
CA GLU A 340 15.58 7.26 -12.22
C GLU A 340 14.12 6.84 -12.38
N TRP A 341 13.90 5.74 -13.08
CA TRP A 341 12.60 5.16 -13.34
C TRP A 341 12.27 4.10 -12.30
N VAL A 342 11.00 4.04 -11.93
CA VAL A 342 10.45 3.06 -11.00
C VAL A 342 9.21 2.47 -11.64
N THR A 343 9.12 1.14 -11.69
CA THR A 343 7.92 0.46 -12.19
C THR A 343 6.77 0.64 -11.21
N PHE A 344 5.54 0.70 -11.71
CA PHE A 344 4.36 0.79 -10.84
C PHE A 344 4.31 -0.40 -9.86
N ASP A 345 4.64 -1.61 -10.30
CA ASP A 345 4.63 -2.80 -9.44
C ASP A 345 5.69 -2.75 -8.34
N ASP A 346 6.89 -2.25 -8.62
CA ASP A 346 7.92 -2.07 -7.59
C ASP A 346 7.52 -0.98 -6.60
N PHE A 347 6.93 0.12 -7.06
CA PHE A 347 6.42 1.18 -6.17
C PHE A 347 5.23 0.71 -5.33
N SER A 348 4.28 -0.02 -5.94
CA SER A 348 3.10 -0.56 -5.28
C SER A 348 3.46 -1.56 -4.18
N ARG A 349 4.51 -2.38 -4.39
CA ARG A 349 5.04 -3.28 -3.36
C ARG A 349 5.82 -2.57 -2.25
N PHE A 350 6.34 -1.39 -2.54
CA PHE A 350 7.14 -0.61 -1.61
C PHE A 350 6.27 0.14 -0.58
N ILE A 351 5.06 0.57 -0.98
CA ILE A 351 4.05 1.22 -0.12
C ILE A 351 3.25 0.19 0.66
#